data_AF-A0A484Z094-F1
#
_entry.id   AF-A0A484Z094-F1
#
_cell.length_a   1.000
_cell.length_b   1.000
_cell.length_c   1.000
_cell.angle_alpha   90.00
_cell.angle_beta   90.00
_cell.angle_gamma   90.00
#
_symmetry.space_group_name_H-M   'P 1'
#
loop_
_entity.id
_entity.type
_entity.pdbx_description
1 polymer ?
#
loop_
_entity_poly.entity_id
_entity_poly.type
_entity_poly.pdbx_seq_one_letter_code
_entity_poly.pdbx_strand_id
1 'polypeptide(L)'
;MQQLDSLMLRDKQRFARRLHGVKKVKNPDAQQAIYQEMAKEIDQAAGKVVLREAARPAITYPENLPVSQKKQDILEAVRDHQVVIVAGETGSGKTTQLPKICMELGRGVKGLIGHTQPRRLAARTVANRIAEELQTEPGGCIGYKVRFSDHVSDNTMVKLMTDGILLAEIQQDRLLMQYDTIIIDEAHERSLNIDFLLGYLKELLPRRPDLKIIITSATIDPERFSEALQQCANY
;
A
#
# COMPACT_ATOMS: atom_id res chain seq x y z
N MET A 1 -12.22 11.77 -17.56
CA MET A 1 -11.27 11.67 -16.43
C MET A 1 -11.81 10.76 -15.33
N GLN A 2 -13.08 10.87 -14.93
CA GLN A 2 -13.72 10.00 -13.91
C GLN A 2 -13.58 8.48 -14.16
N GLN A 3 -13.61 8.01 -15.41
CA GLN A 3 -13.39 6.59 -15.72
C GLN A 3 -11.97 6.08 -15.41
N LEU A 4 -10.96 6.95 -15.29
CA LEU A 4 -9.61 6.51 -14.96
C LEU A 4 -9.40 6.36 -13.44
N ASP A 5 -10.28 6.94 -12.62
CA ASP A 5 -10.18 6.88 -11.16
C ASP A 5 -10.61 5.51 -10.61
N SER A 6 -11.33 4.72 -11.40
CA SER A 6 -11.68 3.33 -11.07
C SER A 6 -10.56 2.34 -11.37
N LEU A 7 -9.48 2.75 -12.05
CA LEU A 7 -8.40 1.86 -12.48
C LEU A 7 -7.35 1.69 -11.37
N MET A 8 -6.47 0.70 -11.55
CA MET A 8 -5.25 0.61 -10.75
C MET A 8 -4.38 1.85 -10.95
N LEU A 9 -3.59 2.21 -9.94
CA LEU A 9 -2.76 3.42 -9.94
C LEU A 9 -1.82 3.51 -11.15
N ARG A 10 -1.15 2.40 -11.47
CA ARG A 10 -0.24 2.30 -12.64
C ARG A 10 -1.00 2.45 -13.96
N ASP A 11 -2.17 1.83 -14.07
CA ASP A 11 -3.01 1.91 -15.28
C ASP A 11 -3.56 3.33 -15.47
N LYS A 12 -4.07 3.95 -14.41
CA LYS A 12 -4.49 5.37 -14.42
C LYS A 12 -3.39 6.26 -14.97
N GLN A 13 -2.15 6.11 -14.47
CA GLN A 13 -1.02 6.91 -14.94
C GLN A 13 -0.64 6.60 -16.40
N ARG A 14 -0.62 5.32 -16.79
CA ARG A 14 -0.32 4.87 -18.16
C ARG A 14 -1.33 5.45 -19.15
N PHE A 15 -2.62 5.31 -18.87
CA PHE A 15 -3.68 5.81 -19.76
C PHE A 15 -3.76 7.33 -19.78
N ALA A 16 -3.54 8.03 -18.66
CA ALA A 16 -3.48 9.49 -18.65
C ALA A 16 -2.37 10.04 -19.57
N ARG A 17 -1.18 9.42 -19.55
CA ARG A 17 -0.06 9.78 -20.45
C ARG A 17 -0.40 9.49 -21.91
N ARG A 18 -0.98 8.31 -22.20
CA ARG A 18 -1.40 7.95 -23.57
C ARG A 18 -2.44 8.92 -24.11
N LEU A 19 -3.48 9.26 -23.34
CA LEU A 19 -4.51 10.22 -23.74
C LEU A 19 -3.92 11.59 -24.11
N HIS A 20 -2.91 12.07 -23.37
CA HIS A 20 -2.24 13.32 -23.71
C HIS A 20 -1.48 13.22 -25.04
N GLY A 21 -0.88 12.06 -25.34
CA GLY A 21 -0.25 11.80 -26.63
C GLY A 21 -1.23 11.75 -27.80
N VAL A 22 -2.36 11.06 -27.63
CA VAL A 22 -3.40 10.90 -28.68
C VAL A 22 -4.00 12.23 -29.10
N LYS A 23 -4.13 13.19 -28.19
CA LYS A 23 -4.58 14.56 -28.51
C LYS A 23 -3.69 15.29 -29.52
N LYS A 24 -2.44 14.83 -29.74
CA LYS A 24 -1.49 15.42 -30.69
C LYS A 24 -1.53 14.76 -32.08
N VAL A 25 -2.30 13.68 -32.26
CA VAL A 25 -2.45 13.00 -33.54
C VAL A 25 -3.32 13.85 -34.46
N LYS A 26 -2.83 14.16 -35.66
CA LYS A 26 -3.51 15.04 -36.62
C LYS A 26 -4.55 14.34 -37.50
N ASN A 27 -4.34 13.05 -37.79
CA ASN A 27 -5.25 12.27 -38.62
C ASN A 27 -6.48 11.84 -37.77
N PRO A 28 -7.71 12.30 -38.11
CA PRO A 28 -8.91 12.01 -37.33
C PRO A 28 -9.25 10.52 -37.26
N ASP A 29 -9.09 9.77 -38.35
CA ASP A 29 -9.42 8.34 -38.40
C ASP A 29 -8.45 7.53 -37.53
N ALA A 30 -7.16 7.84 -37.62
CA ALA A 30 -6.15 7.22 -36.77
C ALA A 30 -6.37 7.57 -35.30
N GLN A 31 -6.75 8.81 -35.00
CA GLN A 31 -7.06 9.25 -33.64
C GLN A 31 -8.28 8.49 -33.08
N GLN A 32 -9.34 8.35 -33.87
CA GLN A 32 -10.55 7.63 -33.50
C GLN A 32 -10.28 6.14 -33.26
N ALA A 33 -9.47 5.50 -34.11
CA ALA A 33 -9.06 4.11 -33.94
C ALA A 33 -8.31 3.90 -32.61
N ILE A 34 -7.37 4.80 -32.27
CA ILE A 34 -6.64 4.71 -31.00
C ILE A 34 -7.59 4.90 -29.81
N TYR A 35 -8.56 5.82 -29.88
CA TYR A 35 -9.54 6.00 -28.81
C TYR A 35 -10.39 4.74 -28.60
N GLN A 36 -10.82 4.08 -29.68
CA GLN A 36 -11.60 2.84 -29.59
C GLN A 36 -10.79 1.68 -28.97
N GLU A 37 -9.52 1.54 -29.35
CA GLU A 37 -8.63 0.54 -28.75
C GLU A 37 -8.40 0.82 -27.27
N MET A 38 -8.09 2.08 -26.93
CA MET A 38 -7.88 2.49 -25.54
C MET A 38 -9.13 2.29 -24.67
N ALA A 39 -10.33 2.53 -25.20
CA ALA A 39 -11.57 2.28 -24.47
C ALA A 39 -11.68 0.81 -24.06
N LYS A 40 -11.39 -0.14 -24.97
CA LYS A 40 -11.39 -1.58 -24.67
C LYS A 40 -10.34 -1.95 -23.61
N GLU A 41 -9.13 -1.39 -23.71
CA GLU A 41 -8.09 -1.62 -22.71
C GLU A 41 -8.47 -1.07 -21.33
N ILE A 42 -9.12 0.10 -21.29
CA ILE A 42 -9.61 0.72 -20.04
C ILE A 42 -10.70 -0.15 -19.41
N ASP A 43 -11.64 -0.67 -20.19
CA ASP A 43 -12.70 -1.56 -19.69
C ASP A 43 -12.11 -2.85 -19.10
N GLN A 44 -11.11 -3.43 -19.76
CA GLN A 44 -10.39 -4.59 -19.22
C GLN A 44 -9.65 -4.26 -17.92
N ALA A 45 -8.98 -3.10 -17.85
CA ALA A 45 -8.29 -2.67 -16.64
C ALA A 45 -9.26 -2.38 -15.48
N ALA A 46 -10.43 -1.81 -15.77
CA ALA A 46 -11.49 -1.61 -14.78
C ALA A 46 -12.03 -2.96 -14.27
N GLY A 47 -12.23 -3.93 -15.17
CA GLY A 47 -12.62 -5.29 -14.81
C GLY A 47 -11.67 -5.96 -13.82
N LYS A 48 -10.35 -5.73 -13.95
CA LYS A 48 -9.36 -6.23 -12.98
C LYS A 48 -9.58 -5.67 -11.58
N VAL A 49 -9.91 -4.39 -11.46
CA VAL A 49 -10.18 -3.77 -10.14
C VAL A 49 -11.43 -4.36 -9.51
N VAL A 50 -12.48 -4.58 -10.30
CA VAL A 50 -13.72 -5.23 -9.83
C VAL A 50 -13.44 -6.66 -9.34
N LEU A 51 -12.67 -7.43 -10.10
CA LEU A 51 -12.29 -8.79 -9.71
C LEU A 51 -11.45 -8.79 -8.42
N ARG A 52 -10.52 -7.84 -8.26
CA ARG A 52 -9.73 -7.68 -7.03
C ARG A 52 -10.63 -7.33 -5.85
N GLU A 53 -11.55 -6.39 -6.00
CA GLU A 53 -12.51 -6.03 -4.95
C GLU A 53 -13.37 -7.24 -4.53
N ALA A 54 -13.87 -8.01 -5.50
CA ALA A 54 -14.65 -9.22 -5.25
C ALA A 54 -13.83 -10.36 -4.60
N ALA A 55 -12.51 -10.40 -4.85
CA ALA A 55 -11.59 -11.35 -4.25
C ALA A 55 -11.06 -10.93 -2.87
N ARG A 56 -11.46 -9.77 -2.35
CA ARG A 56 -11.08 -9.31 -1.01
C ARG A 56 -11.69 -10.26 0.03
N PRO A 57 -10.89 -10.91 0.89
CA PRO A 57 -11.43 -11.85 1.87
C PRO A 57 -12.28 -11.13 2.91
N ALA A 58 -13.16 -11.89 3.58
CA ALA A 58 -13.83 -11.41 4.77
C ALA A 58 -12.79 -11.12 5.86
N ILE A 59 -12.87 -9.93 6.46
CA ILE A 59 -11.90 -9.48 7.45
C ILE A 59 -12.52 -9.62 8.84
N THR A 60 -11.85 -10.38 9.71
CA THR A 60 -12.23 -10.58 11.11
C THR A 60 -11.10 -10.12 12.02
N TYR A 61 -11.43 -9.72 13.25
CA TYR A 61 -10.46 -9.22 14.21
C TYR A 61 -10.55 -10.01 15.52
N PRO A 62 -9.43 -10.47 16.08
CA PRO A 62 -9.44 -11.13 17.38
C PRO A 62 -9.70 -10.11 18.49
N GLU A 63 -10.75 -10.31 19.29
CA GLU A 63 -11.22 -9.34 20.31
C GLU A 63 -10.22 -9.11 21.45
N ASN A 64 -9.31 -10.06 21.68
CA ASN A 64 -8.33 -10.01 22.75
C ASN A 64 -7.10 -9.14 22.44
N LEU A 65 -6.94 -8.64 21.22
CA LEU A 65 -5.81 -7.77 20.87
C LEU A 65 -6.14 -6.29 21.10
N PRO A 66 -5.27 -5.51 21.77
CA PRO A 66 -5.49 -4.07 21.99
C PRO A 66 -5.76 -3.28 20.70
N VAL A 67 -5.08 -3.60 19.59
CA VAL A 67 -5.30 -2.93 18.29
C VAL A 67 -6.70 -3.20 17.75
N SER A 68 -7.27 -4.39 17.98
CA SER A 68 -8.65 -4.70 17.57
C SER A 68 -9.67 -3.84 18.33
N GLN A 69 -9.41 -3.52 19.60
CA GLN A 69 -10.29 -2.67 20.40
C GLN A 69 -10.29 -1.22 19.92
N LYS A 70 -9.15 -0.74 19.40
CA LYS A 70 -8.99 0.59 18.80
C LYS A 70 -9.24 0.62 17.28
N LYS A 71 -9.81 -0.44 16.70
CA LYS A 71 -9.95 -0.59 15.24
C LYS A 71 -10.63 0.63 14.60
N GLN A 72 -11.73 1.09 15.19
CA GLN A 72 -12.51 2.19 14.63
C GLN A 72 -11.72 3.51 14.61
N ASP A 73 -11.06 3.85 15.72
CA ASP A 73 -10.23 5.05 15.84
C ASP A 73 -9.08 5.03 14.81
N ILE A 74 -8.42 3.87 14.65
CA ILE A 74 -7.33 3.70 13.68
C ILE A 74 -7.88 3.81 12.24
N LEU A 75 -9.03 3.22 11.97
CA LEU A 75 -9.69 3.26 10.67
C LEU A 75 -10.01 4.71 10.27
N GLU A 76 -10.56 5.49 11.19
CA GLU A 76 -10.86 6.91 10.99
C GLU A 76 -9.59 7.73 10.79
N ALA A 77 -8.57 7.51 11.62
CA ALA A 77 -7.28 8.18 11.48
C ALA A 77 -6.66 7.94 10.09
N VAL A 78 -6.63 6.68 9.62
CA VAL A 78 -6.07 6.31 8.30
C VAL A 78 -6.90 6.88 7.15
N ARG A 79 -8.23 6.96 7.31
CA ARG A 79 -9.11 7.58 6.32
C ARG A 79 -8.79 9.08 6.19
N ASP A 80 -8.72 9.78 7.32
CA ASP A 80 -8.75 11.24 7.36
C ASP A 80 -7.36 11.89 7.27
N HIS A 81 -6.29 11.15 7.60
CA HIS A 81 -4.92 11.67 7.60
C HIS A 81 -4.03 10.94 6.59
N GLN A 82 -3.14 11.65 5.92
CA GLN A 82 -2.21 11.05 4.96
C GLN A 82 -1.13 10.20 5.65
N VAL A 83 -0.66 10.66 6.81
CA VAL A 83 0.33 9.99 7.66
C VAL A 83 -0.26 9.73 9.04
N VAL A 84 -0.20 8.48 9.49
CA VAL A 84 -0.67 8.05 10.81
C VAL A 84 0.45 7.34 11.54
N ILE A 85 0.71 7.74 12.79
CA ILE A 85 1.63 7.02 13.67
C ILE A 85 0.79 6.21 14.66
N VAL A 86 1.05 4.90 14.73
CA VAL A 86 0.38 3.97 15.65
C VAL A 86 1.39 3.45 16.65
N ALA A 87 1.26 3.90 17.91
CA ALA A 87 2.14 3.48 19.00
C ALA A 87 1.48 2.39 19.85
N GLY A 88 2.29 1.46 20.36
CA GLY A 88 1.84 0.50 21.38
C GLY A 88 2.84 -0.61 21.60
N GLU A 89 2.76 -1.31 22.72
CA GLU A 89 3.73 -2.34 23.09
C GLU A 89 3.79 -3.52 22.11
N THR A 90 4.89 -4.26 22.12
CA THR A 90 5.02 -5.53 21.38
C THR A 90 3.92 -6.49 21.81
N GLY A 91 3.35 -7.24 20.86
CA GLY A 91 2.23 -8.14 21.14
C GLY A 91 0.85 -7.48 21.12
N SER A 92 0.75 -6.16 20.93
CA SER A 92 -0.55 -5.47 20.82
C SER A 92 -1.34 -5.78 19.54
N GLY A 93 -0.70 -6.43 18.54
CA GLY A 93 -1.32 -6.83 17.28
C GLY A 93 -1.10 -5.88 16.10
N LYS A 94 -0.29 -4.81 16.24
CA LYS A 94 -0.07 -3.80 15.18
C LYS A 94 0.29 -4.43 13.83
N THR A 95 1.35 -5.23 13.83
CA THR A 95 1.93 -5.89 12.65
C THR A 95 0.92 -6.74 11.87
N THR A 96 0.01 -7.44 12.55
CA THR A 96 -0.95 -8.34 11.88
C THR A 96 -2.28 -7.66 11.57
N GLN A 97 -2.72 -6.70 12.40
CA GLN A 97 -4.06 -6.12 12.27
C GLN A 97 -4.12 -4.83 11.45
N LEU A 98 -3.08 -3.99 11.46
CA LEU A 98 -3.05 -2.74 10.66
C LEU A 98 -3.24 -2.96 9.15
N PRO A 99 -2.56 -3.92 8.48
CA PRO A 99 -2.83 -4.17 7.07
C PRO A 99 -4.27 -4.62 6.81
N LYS A 100 -4.89 -5.37 7.73
CA LYS A 100 -6.31 -5.77 7.64
C LYS A 100 -7.24 -4.56 7.74
N ILE A 101 -6.98 -3.63 8.66
CA ILE A 101 -7.73 -2.35 8.74
C ILE A 101 -7.61 -1.54 7.45
N CYS A 102 -6.41 -1.49 6.86
CA CYS A 102 -6.22 -0.84 5.55
C CYS A 102 -7.04 -1.54 4.46
N MET A 103 -7.05 -2.88 4.44
CA MET A 103 -7.88 -3.63 3.51
C MET A 103 -9.37 -3.35 3.70
N GLU A 104 -9.87 -3.24 4.94
CA GLU A 104 -11.27 -2.88 5.24
C GLU A 104 -11.65 -1.53 4.61
N LEU A 105 -10.73 -0.56 4.63
CA LEU A 105 -10.84 0.75 3.97
C LEU A 105 -10.74 0.70 2.43
N GLY A 106 -10.59 -0.47 1.82
CA GLY A 106 -10.45 -0.65 0.37
C GLY A 106 -9.04 -0.36 -0.16
N ARG A 107 -8.04 -0.23 0.73
CA ARG A 107 -6.62 -0.13 0.32
C ARG A 107 -6.10 -1.48 -0.16
N GLY A 108 -5.11 -1.46 -1.03
CA GLY A 108 -4.58 -2.66 -1.68
C GLY A 108 -5.42 -3.17 -2.85
N VAL A 109 -6.51 -2.50 -3.22
CA VAL A 109 -7.37 -2.90 -4.36
C VAL A 109 -6.87 -2.25 -5.66
N LYS A 110 -6.63 -0.94 -5.65
CA LYS A 110 -6.11 -0.18 -6.80
C LYS A 110 -4.58 -0.04 -6.81
N GLY A 111 -3.94 -0.33 -5.69
CA GLY A 111 -2.49 -0.52 -5.56
C GLY A 111 -2.19 -1.72 -4.66
N LEU A 112 -1.03 -1.71 -4.02
CA LEU A 112 -0.67 -2.61 -2.94
C LEU A 112 -0.58 -1.84 -1.62
N ILE A 113 -0.85 -2.56 -0.53
CA ILE A 113 -0.38 -2.20 0.81
C ILE A 113 1.02 -2.80 0.95
N GLY A 114 2.05 -1.96 0.92
CA GLY A 114 3.42 -2.37 1.17
C GLY A 114 3.70 -2.34 2.66
N HIS A 115 4.01 -3.48 3.27
CA HIS A 115 4.24 -3.55 4.71
C HIS A 115 5.68 -4.00 4.98
N THR A 116 6.51 -3.08 5.46
CA THR A 116 7.94 -3.35 5.66
C THR A 116 8.20 -3.98 7.02
N GLN A 117 9.23 -4.80 7.07
CA GLN A 117 9.73 -5.48 8.26
C GLN A 117 11.27 -5.42 8.24
N PRO A 118 11.93 -5.20 9.38
CA PRO A 118 13.39 -5.10 9.42
C PRO A 118 14.09 -6.41 9.03
N ARG A 119 13.42 -7.55 9.24
CA ARG A 119 13.99 -8.90 9.09
C ARG A 119 13.23 -9.74 8.08
N ARG A 120 13.96 -10.52 7.26
CA ARG A 120 13.36 -11.41 6.24
C ARG A 120 12.45 -12.47 6.83
N LEU A 121 12.86 -13.09 7.94
CA LEU A 121 12.06 -14.11 8.61
C LEU A 121 10.76 -13.50 9.16
N ALA A 122 10.82 -12.30 9.74
CA ALA A 122 9.65 -11.58 10.22
C ALA A 122 8.67 -11.31 9.06
N ALA A 123 9.13 -10.76 7.94
CA ALA A 123 8.29 -10.53 6.76
C ALA A 123 7.53 -11.79 6.31
N ARG A 124 8.22 -12.95 6.26
CA ARG A 124 7.62 -14.23 5.87
C ARG A 124 6.62 -14.75 6.91
N THR A 125 7.01 -14.76 8.17
CA THR A 125 6.16 -15.25 9.27
C THR A 125 4.91 -14.40 9.41
N VAL A 126 5.03 -13.07 9.31
CA VAL A 126 3.89 -12.15 9.35
C VAL A 126 2.97 -12.36 8.16
N ALA A 127 3.51 -12.52 6.94
CA ALA A 127 2.69 -12.79 5.76
C ALA A 127 1.85 -14.08 5.94
N ASN A 128 2.50 -15.16 6.38
CA ASN A 128 1.82 -16.43 6.63
C ASN A 128 0.75 -16.29 7.71
N ARG A 129 1.05 -15.54 8.79
CA ARG A 129 0.11 -15.32 9.88
C ARG A 129 -1.13 -14.54 9.44
N ILE A 130 -0.95 -13.47 8.66
CA ILE A 130 -2.08 -12.67 8.15
C ILE A 130 -2.90 -13.52 7.17
N ALA A 131 -2.25 -14.30 6.30
CA ALA A 131 -2.95 -15.21 5.38
C ALA A 131 -3.79 -16.25 6.14
N GLU A 132 -3.24 -16.86 7.18
CA GLU A 132 -3.93 -17.80 8.09
C GLU A 132 -5.15 -17.14 8.75
N GLU A 133 -4.99 -15.95 9.33
CA GLU A 133 -6.09 -15.22 9.98
C GLU A 133 -7.20 -14.83 9.00
N LEU A 134 -6.87 -14.58 7.73
CA LEU A 134 -7.83 -14.29 6.67
C LEU A 134 -8.39 -15.54 5.98
N GLN A 135 -7.97 -16.74 6.42
CA GLN A 135 -8.34 -18.02 5.81
C GLN A 135 -8.01 -18.07 4.31
N THR A 136 -6.83 -17.55 3.94
CA THR A 136 -6.31 -17.51 2.57
C THR A 136 -4.95 -18.17 2.47
N GLU A 137 -4.54 -18.55 1.25
CA GLU A 137 -3.21 -19.10 1.01
C GLU A 137 -2.15 -17.97 0.86
N PRO A 138 -0.95 -18.12 1.46
CA PRO A 138 0.17 -17.24 1.18
C PRO A 138 0.51 -17.20 -0.32
N GLY A 139 0.74 -16.00 -0.86
CA GLY A 139 0.92 -15.76 -2.28
C GLY A 139 -0.38 -15.41 -3.02
N GLY A 140 -1.55 -15.58 -2.38
CA GLY A 140 -2.84 -15.05 -2.83
C GLY A 140 -2.96 -13.54 -2.57
N CYS A 141 -3.97 -13.14 -1.79
CA CYS A 141 -4.18 -11.73 -1.43
C CYS A 141 -3.10 -11.19 -0.47
N ILE A 142 -2.42 -12.08 0.27
CA ILE A 142 -1.27 -11.75 1.11
C ILE A 142 -0.02 -12.41 0.52
N GLY A 143 0.96 -11.59 0.14
CA GLY A 143 2.22 -12.05 -0.43
C GLY A 143 3.41 -11.49 0.33
N TYR A 144 4.60 -12.00 0.02
CA TYR A 144 5.84 -11.43 0.54
C TYR A 144 6.95 -11.38 -0.49
N LYS A 145 7.88 -10.44 -0.30
CA LYS A 145 9.09 -10.32 -1.10
C LYS A 145 10.28 -9.98 -0.22
N VAL A 146 11.25 -10.88 -0.20
CA VAL A 146 12.52 -10.71 0.51
C VAL A 146 13.66 -11.01 -0.44
N ARG A 147 14.90 -10.68 -0.06
CA ARG A 147 16.05 -11.00 -0.91
C ARG A 147 16.10 -12.51 -1.18
N PHE A 148 16.13 -12.87 -2.46
CA PHE A 148 16.16 -14.25 -2.99
C PHE A 148 14.86 -15.05 -2.86
N SER A 149 13.73 -14.44 -2.47
CA SER A 149 12.44 -15.14 -2.42
C SER A 149 11.29 -14.16 -2.66
N ASP A 150 10.48 -14.45 -3.67
CA ASP A 150 9.34 -13.62 -4.09
C ASP A 150 8.09 -14.51 -4.19
N HIS A 151 7.07 -14.19 -3.40
CA HIS A 151 5.81 -14.90 -3.31
C HIS A 151 4.67 -13.87 -3.38
N VAL A 152 4.56 -13.23 -4.53
CA VAL A 152 3.49 -12.27 -4.86
C VAL A 152 2.81 -12.70 -6.15
N SER A 153 1.53 -12.40 -6.27
CA SER A 153 0.73 -12.66 -7.47
C SER A 153 0.00 -11.39 -7.91
N ASP A 154 -0.63 -11.46 -9.08
CA ASP A 154 -1.49 -10.38 -9.59
C ASP A 154 -2.71 -10.10 -8.68
N ASN A 155 -3.04 -11.01 -7.76
CA ASN A 155 -4.12 -10.87 -6.79
C ASN A 155 -3.64 -10.38 -5.42
N THR A 156 -2.32 -10.27 -5.20
CA THR A 156 -1.78 -9.75 -3.94
C THR A 156 -2.29 -8.33 -3.71
N MET A 157 -2.76 -8.09 -2.49
CA MET A 157 -3.22 -6.79 -1.98
C MET A 157 -2.27 -6.27 -0.91
N VAL A 158 -1.76 -7.16 -0.05
CA VAL A 158 -0.75 -6.83 0.96
C VAL A 158 0.56 -7.53 0.61
N LYS A 159 1.63 -6.75 0.44
CA LYS A 159 2.98 -7.26 0.19
C LYS A 159 3.86 -7.00 1.40
N LEU A 160 4.19 -8.06 2.13
CA LEU A 160 5.18 -8.03 3.21
C LEU A 160 6.57 -8.00 2.60
N MET A 161 7.45 -7.14 3.06
CA MET A 161 8.80 -7.07 2.50
C MET A 161 9.81 -6.55 3.51
N THR A 162 11.09 -6.68 3.21
CA THR A 162 12.10 -5.97 3.99
C THR A 162 12.24 -4.52 3.57
N ASP A 163 12.69 -3.64 4.45
CA ASP A 163 12.96 -2.22 4.14
C ASP A 163 13.86 -2.07 2.91
N GLY A 164 14.90 -2.91 2.82
CA GLY A 164 15.82 -2.93 1.68
C GLY A 164 15.18 -3.32 0.34
N ILE A 165 14.07 -4.07 0.35
CA ILE A 165 13.31 -4.37 -0.87
C ILE A 165 12.52 -3.14 -1.32
N LEU A 166 11.87 -2.43 -0.39
CA LEU A 166 11.18 -1.18 -0.71
C LEU A 166 12.17 -0.13 -1.24
N LEU A 167 13.33 0.02 -0.60
CA LEU A 167 14.41 0.90 -1.08
C LEU A 167 14.89 0.54 -2.48
N ALA A 168 15.04 -0.75 -2.79
CA ALA A 168 15.41 -1.19 -4.13
C ALA A 168 14.32 -0.87 -5.17
N GLU A 169 13.04 -1.02 -4.81
CA GLU A 169 11.92 -0.73 -5.71
C GLU A 169 11.78 0.78 -6.00
N ILE A 170 12.13 1.66 -5.05
CA ILE A 170 12.19 3.12 -5.26
C ILE A 170 13.08 3.51 -6.46
N GLN A 171 14.18 2.76 -6.70
CA GLN A 171 15.09 3.05 -7.80
C GLN A 171 14.40 2.94 -9.17
N GLN A 172 13.43 2.02 -9.29
CA GLN A 172 12.70 1.76 -10.54
C GLN A 172 11.36 2.49 -10.59
N ASP A 173 10.70 2.64 -9.44
CA ASP A 173 9.39 3.29 -9.29
C ASP A 173 9.51 4.45 -8.30
N ARG A 174 10.10 5.56 -8.77
CA ARG A 174 10.30 6.77 -7.93
C ARG A 174 9.00 7.34 -7.37
N LEU A 175 7.88 7.11 -8.01
CA LEU A 175 6.60 7.59 -7.48
C LEU A 175 5.92 6.55 -6.60
N LEU A 176 6.47 5.33 -6.45
CA LEU A 176 5.87 4.21 -5.74
C LEU A 176 4.42 3.96 -6.22
N MET A 177 4.19 4.03 -7.53
CA MET A 177 2.86 3.88 -8.12
C MET A 177 2.29 2.47 -7.99
N GLN A 178 3.11 1.49 -7.60
CA GLN A 178 2.61 0.19 -7.18
C GLN A 178 1.77 0.25 -5.91
N TYR A 179 2.01 1.23 -5.03
CA TYR A 179 1.45 1.27 -3.68
C TYR A 179 0.43 2.39 -3.53
N ASP A 180 -0.69 2.06 -2.89
CA ASP A 180 -1.64 3.05 -2.38
C ASP A 180 -1.43 3.31 -0.88
N THR A 181 -0.77 2.39 -0.19
CA THR A 181 -0.49 2.44 1.25
C THR A 181 0.87 1.83 1.53
N ILE A 182 1.65 2.46 2.40
CA ILE A 182 2.90 1.90 2.92
C ILE A 182 2.83 1.90 4.44
N ILE A 183 3.11 0.76 5.04
CA ILE A 183 3.26 0.57 6.48
C ILE A 183 4.75 0.35 6.76
N ILE A 184 5.36 1.26 7.51
CA ILE A 184 6.72 1.12 8.03
C ILE A 184 6.59 0.56 9.45
N ASP A 185 6.75 -0.76 9.57
CA ASP A 185 6.62 -1.44 10.87
C ASP A 185 7.93 -1.40 11.65
N GLU A 186 7.83 -1.45 12.98
CA GLU A 186 8.99 -1.51 13.86
C GLU A 186 9.96 -0.33 13.63
N ALA A 187 9.43 0.88 13.35
CA ALA A 187 10.24 2.06 13.03
C ALA A 187 11.16 2.50 14.17
N HIS A 188 10.98 1.94 15.37
CA HIS A 188 11.87 2.09 16.51
C HIS A 188 13.19 1.33 16.35
N GLU A 189 13.28 0.36 15.43
CA GLU A 189 14.56 -0.23 15.06
C GLU A 189 15.42 0.87 14.41
N ARG A 190 16.55 1.22 15.04
CA ARG A 190 17.46 2.28 14.59
C ARG A 190 18.26 1.83 13.36
N SER A 191 17.58 1.70 12.23
CA SER A 191 18.12 1.23 10.96
C SER A 191 18.26 2.38 9.97
N LEU A 192 19.44 2.51 9.36
CA LEU A 192 19.66 3.47 8.28
C LEU A 192 18.65 3.34 7.14
N ASN A 193 18.16 2.12 6.88
CA ASN A 193 17.15 1.91 5.84
C ASN A 193 15.84 2.62 6.16
N ILE A 194 15.43 2.62 7.44
CA ILE A 194 14.21 3.29 7.88
C ILE A 194 14.39 4.80 7.76
N ASP A 195 15.53 5.34 8.21
CA ASP A 195 15.84 6.77 8.09
C ASP A 195 15.80 7.24 6.62
N PHE A 196 16.41 6.47 5.70
CA PHE A 196 16.36 6.76 4.26
C PHE A 196 14.93 6.69 3.70
N LEU A 197 14.15 5.68 4.11
CA LEU A 197 12.76 5.55 3.68
C LEU A 197 11.93 6.74 4.15
N LEU A 198 12.04 7.15 5.41
CA LEU A 198 11.30 8.28 5.97
C LEU A 198 11.69 9.59 5.27
N GLY A 199 12.99 9.83 5.06
CA GLY A 199 13.47 10.98 4.30
C GLY A 199 12.93 11.01 2.87
N TYR A 200 12.94 9.87 2.17
CA TYR A 200 12.39 9.74 0.83
C TYR A 200 10.87 9.99 0.79
N LEU A 201 10.13 9.38 1.72
CA LEU A 201 8.68 9.52 1.79
C LEU A 201 8.27 10.97 2.07
N LYS A 202 9.00 11.69 2.93
CA LYS A 202 8.78 13.13 3.17
C LYS A 202 8.76 13.94 1.86
N GLU A 203 9.71 13.69 0.97
CA GLU A 203 9.79 14.37 -0.33
C GLU A 203 8.71 13.88 -1.33
N LEU A 204 8.30 12.62 -1.21
CA LEU A 204 7.31 12.02 -2.12
C LEU A 204 5.87 12.48 -1.81
N LEU A 205 5.50 12.62 -0.54
CA LEU A 205 4.11 12.83 -0.12
C LEU A 205 3.41 14.04 -0.77
N PRO A 206 4.05 15.22 -0.94
CA PRO A 206 3.45 16.34 -1.67
C PRO A 206 3.09 16.02 -3.12
N ARG A 207 3.77 15.04 -3.73
CA ARG A 207 3.55 14.60 -5.13
C ARG A 207 2.60 13.40 -5.23
N ARG A 208 2.32 12.73 -4.12
CA ARG A 208 1.43 11.55 -4.01
C ARG A 208 0.42 11.76 -2.86
N PRO A 209 -0.49 12.74 -2.97
CA PRO A 209 -1.52 12.98 -1.94
C PRO A 209 -2.45 11.79 -1.72
N ASP A 210 -2.51 10.86 -2.68
CA ASP A 210 -3.28 9.62 -2.61
C ASP A 210 -2.61 8.50 -1.79
N LEU A 211 -1.29 8.56 -1.61
CA LEU A 211 -0.50 7.57 -0.87
C LEU A 211 -0.68 7.76 0.64
N LYS A 212 -1.12 6.69 1.33
CA LYS A 212 -1.22 6.64 2.79
C LYS A 212 0.04 6.06 3.41
N ILE A 213 0.52 6.65 4.50
CA ILE A 213 1.66 6.15 5.27
C ILE A 213 1.21 5.83 6.68
N ILE A 214 1.56 4.63 7.15
CA ILE A 214 1.38 4.23 8.54
C ILE A 214 2.75 3.89 9.10
N ILE A 215 3.08 4.46 10.25
CA ILE A 215 4.33 4.18 10.96
C ILE A 215 3.98 3.51 12.26
N THR A 216 4.56 2.35 12.54
CA THR A 216 4.37 1.70 13.83
C THR A 216 5.63 1.83 14.68
N SER A 217 5.41 2.04 15.98
CA SER A 217 6.49 2.06 16.96
C SER A 217 6.07 1.28 18.21
N ALA A 218 7.01 0.53 18.79
CA ALA A 218 6.83 -0.06 20.11
C ALA A 218 7.01 0.96 21.24
N THR A 219 7.62 2.12 20.94
CA THR A 219 7.93 3.17 21.92
C THR A 219 7.06 4.41 21.70
N ILE A 220 6.72 5.07 22.81
CA ILE A 220 5.86 6.26 22.89
C ILE A 220 6.66 7.55 22.58
N ASP A 221 7.63 7.51 21.66
CA ASP A 221 8.21 8.76 21.13
C ASP A 221 7.75 9.02 19.68
N PRO A 222 6.43 9.23 19.44
CA PRO A 222 5.92 9.65 18.14
C PRO A 222 6.41 11.03 17.72
N GLU A 223 6.89 11.87 18.65
CA GLU A 223 7.32 13.24 18.36
C GLU A 223 8.47 13.27 17.36
N ARG A 224 9.46 12.37 17.52
CA ARG A 224 10.58 12.24 16.55
C ARG A 224 10.12 11.90 15.13
N PHE A 225 9.12 11.04 15.00
CA PHE A 225 8.58 10.64 13.69
C PHE A 225 7.65 11.70 13.10
N SER A 226 6.92 12.42 13.95
CA SER A 226 6.08 13.55 13.57
C SER A 226 6.91 14.72 13.03
N GLU A 227 8.05 15.03 13.66
CA GLU A 227 9.01 16.04 13.18
C GLU A 227 9.60 15.66 11.81
N ALA A 228 9.87 14.38 11.58
CA ALA A 228 10.40 13.90 10.31
C ALA A 228 9.42 14.14 9.15
N LEU A 229 8.11 14.01 9.35
CA LEU A 229 7.10 14.03 8.27
C LEU A 229 6.17 15.27 8.24
N GLN A 230 6.26 16.18 9.22
CA GLN A 230 5.63 17.52 9.29
C GLN A 230 4.10 17.63 9.08
N GLN A 231 3.34 16.53 8.92
CA GLN A 231 1.86 16.49 8.97
C GLN A 231 1.38 15.12 9.46
N CYS A 232 1.58 14.80 10.75
CA CYS A 232 1.20 13.52 11.34
C CYS A 232 0.05 13.67 12.34
N ALA A 233 -0.85 12.69 12.37
CA ALA A 233 -1.77 12.49 13.49
C ALA A 233 -1.27 11.31 14.36
N ASN A 234 -1.26 11.49 15.68
CA ASN A 234 -0.68 10.55 16.65
C ASN A 234 -1.79 9.77 17.38
N TYR A 235 -1.74 8.43 17.37
CA TYR A 235 -2.75 7.56 17.98
C TYR A 235 -2.19 6.29 18.66
#